data_AF-A0A3B0W0R0-F1
#
_entry.id   AF-A0A3B0W0R0-F1
#
_cell.length_a   1.000
_cell.length_b   1.000
_cell.length_c   1.000
_cell.angle_alpha   90.00
_cell.angle_beta   90.00
_cell.angle_gamma   90.00
#
_symmetry.space_group_name_H-M   'P 1'
#
loop_
_entity.id
_entity.type
_entity.pdbx_description
1 polymer ?
#
loop_
_entity_poly.entity_id
_entity_poly.type
_entity_poly.pdbx_seq_one_letter_code
_entity_poly.pdbx_strand_id
1 'polypeptide(L)'
;MQSHNRKLLSWLVLVIILLVLVQFPLIDHAQATPSYAPPTNVTVKMYRLVSPDEADPQQGILVGEIYVPIHTCTAQSIVYGCTAFAWNSNYPYPYENDNPVLVPVETDYLLDVVSQEMGSDGFHPNARHAQAIAARSYAYHREQFDTYTGTPVMDNSTASQVFIPYRFEKWGNESSFSINPYFPCWPNYNLLPQQKNVCNAILASNNYITGINHVYDLPDAPLFGTNAPAFTMYFADTFNYSPTATLTEPSTVPGTNPPRPVYPYLVGVVDSVSSDPNVPTVGHRYGMSQKGASRWANGNMGWQGNLDRWSVQWNSVEQILVHYYTDIQIRDQNGISLIPDGRWNPLSIGWGTSDNQPPNMQHGNSYPITVELQNTGTDDWDCNFPSEDYRLKYRWTRNGNQAAGTGQVSVCGIDKGGASQPLNLTIQNIPNWGAGTYGLHFDVESVNGTNRLWSTYTVLVCVGNESCGGVFLPLVIKSN
;
A
#
# COMPACT_ATOMS: atom_id res chain seq x y z
N MET A 1 -27.15 79.86 -18.79
CA MET A 1 -26.17 78.79 -19.08
C MET A 1 -25.74 77.93 -17.88
N GLN A 2 -25.91 78.35 -16.62
CA GLN A 2 -25.49 77.53 -15.45
C GLN A 2 -26.43 76.37 -15.04
N SER A 3 -27.68 76.34 -15.53
CA SER A 3 -28.65 75.29 -15.15
C SER A 3 -28.48 73.97 -15.92
N HIS A 4 -27.91 74.00 -17.14
CA HIS A 4 -27.75 72.80 -17.97
C HIS A 4 -26.59 71.90 -17.51
N ASN A 5 -25.50 72.49 -16.99
CA ASN A 5 -24.33 71.71 -16.59
C ASN A 5 -24.55 70.86 -15.32
N ARG A 6 -25.49 71.23 -14.44
CA ARG A 6 -25.80 70.43 -13.24
C ARG A 6 -26.56 69.14 -13.56
N LYS A 7 -27.39 69.14 -14.61
CA LYS A 7 -28.11 67.94 -15.04
C LYS A 7 -27.17 66.94 -15.70
N LEU A 8 -26.21 67.41 -16.50
CA LEU A 8 -25.22 66.54 -17.15
C LEU A 8 -24.29 65.86 -16.14
N LEU A 9 -23.83 66.58 -15.12
CA LEU A 9 -22.98 66.00 -14.08
C LEU A 9 -23.72 64.93 -13.25
N SER A 10 -24.99 65.16 -12.92
CA SER A 10 -25.81 64.20 -12.18
C SER A 10 -26.07 62.92 -12.97
N TRP A 11 -26.24 63.01 -14.28
CA TRP A 11 -26.40 61.85 -15.15
C TRP A 11 -25.10 61.06 -15.30
N LEU A 12 -23.96 61.75 -15.41
CA LEU A 12 -22.65 61.10 -15.50
C LEU A 12 -22.28 60.34 -14.23
N VAL A 13 -22.57 60.91 -13.05
CA VAL A 13 -22.36 60.23 -11.77
C VAL A 13 -23.25 59.00 -11.65
N LEU A 14 -24.51 59.07 -12.09
CA LEU A 14 -25.43 57.93 -12.03
C LEU A 14 -25.02 56.80 -12.96
N VAL A 15 -24.51 57.13 -14.16
CA VAL A 15 -24.00 56.15 -15.13
C VAL A 15 -22.71 55.49 -14.63
N ILE A 16 -21.81 56.25 -13.99
CA ILE A 16 -20.58 55.68 -13.39
C ILE A 16 -20.94 54.76 -12.22
N ILE A 17 -21.89 55.17 -11.35
CA ILE A 17 -22.34 54.32 -10.24
C ILE A 17 -23.02 53.03 -10.77
N LEU A 18 -23.81 53.11 -11.85
CA LEU A 18 -24.38 51.92 -12.49
C LEU A 18 -23.30 51.03 -13.13
N LEU A 19 -22.28 51.59 -13.77
CA LEU A 19 -21.17 50.82 -14.36
C LEU A 19 -20.31 50.13 -13.30
N VAL A 20 -20.12 50.76 -12.14
CA VAL A 20 -19.41 50.16 -10.99
C VAL A 20 -20.26 49.08 -10.31
N LEU A 21 -21.60 49.23 -10.28
CA LEU A 21 -22.51 48.22 -9.72
C LEU A 21 -22.79 47.03 -10.65
N VAL A 22 -22.52 47.15 -11.97
CA VAL A 22 -22.63 46.05 -12.94
C VAL A 22 -21.35 45.22 -13.04
N GLN A 23 -20.27 45.61 -12.35
CA GLN A 23 -19.17 44.70 -12.03
C GLN A 23 -19.57 43.79 -10.86
N PHE A 24 -20.58 42.94 -11.09
CA PHE A 24 -20.77 41.76 -10.25
C PHE A 24 -19.46 40.96 -10.31
N PRO A 25 -18.91 40.48 -9.18
CA PRO A 25 -17.94 39.42 -9.26
C PRO A 25 -18.61 38.30 -10.08
N LEU A 26 -17.95 37.84 -11.13
CA LEU A 26 -18.18 36.49 -11.60
C LEU A 26 -18.02 35.63 -10.34
N ILE A 27 -19.15 35.24 -9.74
CA ILE A 27 -19.17 34.16 -8.79
C ILE A 27 -18.83 32.97 -9.69
N ASP A 28 -17.52 32.73 -9.84
CA ASP A 28 -17.03 31.42 -10.21
C ASP A 28 -17.75 30.50 -9.26
N HIS A 29 -18.77 29.82 -9.78
CA HIS A 29 -19.29 28.66 -9.14
C HIS A 29 -18.10 27.72 -9.16
N ALA A 30 -17.34 27.71 -8.07
CA ALA A 30 -16.41 26.64 -7.78
C ALA A 30 -17.25 25.38 -7.90
N GLN A 31 -17.18 24.74 -9.06
CA GLN A 31 -17.86 23.48 -9.29
C GLN A 31 -17.27 22.58 -8.23
N ALA A 32 -18.13 22.08 -7.33
CA ALA A 32 -17.71 21.14 -6.32
C ALA A 32 -16.95 20.03 -7.05
N THR A 33 -15.66 19.89 -6.74
CA THR A 33 -14.83 18.87 -7.34
C THR A 33 -15.54 17.53 -7.12
N PRO A 34 -15.85 16.75 -8.16
CA PRO A 34 -16.59 15.52 -7.99
C PRO A 34 -15.86 14.63 -6.98
N SER A 35 -16.55 14.31 -5.88
CA SER A 35 -16.01 13.42 -4.86
C SER A 35 -16.10 12.00 -5.37
N TYR A 36 -14.96 11.29 -5.41
CA TYR A 36 -14.94 9.86 -5.70
C TYR A 36 -15.88 9.10 -4.74
N ALA A 37 -16.71 8.23 -5.31
CA ALA A 37 -17.58 7.32 -4.59
C ALA A 37 -17.12 5.88 -4.88
N PRO A 38 -16.68 5.11 -3.87
CA PRO A 38 -16.29 3.72 -4.05
C PRO A 38 -17.39 2.88 -4.73
N PRO A 39 -17.06 2.08 -5.76
CA PRO A 39 -18.03 1.19 -6.37
C PRO A 39 -18.41 0.05 -5.41
N THR A 40 -19.66 -0.37 -5.47
CA THR A 40 -20.15 -1.52 -4.68
C THR A 40 -19.95 -2.85 -5.40
N ASN A 41 -19.80 -2.83 -6.73
CA ASN A 41 -19.56 -3.98 -7.58
C ASN A 41 -18.41 -3.70 -8.55
N VAL A 42 -17.77 -4.75 -9.03
CA VAL A 42 -16.77 -4.68 -10.09
C VAL A 42 -17.08 -5.67 -11.19
N THR A 43 -16.77 -5.31 -12.43
CA THR A 43 -16.95 -6.17 -13.59
C THR A 43 -15.74 -7.09 -13.75
N VAL A 44 -15.96 -8.40 -13.74
CA VAL A 44 -14.87 -9.40 -13.89
C VAL A 44 -15.17 -10.35 -15.03
N LYS A 45 -14.18 -10.58 -15.89
CA LYS A 45 -14.24 -11.62 -16.92
C LYS A 45 -13.65 -12.93 -16.38
N MET A 46 -14.45 -13.98 -16.44
CA MET A 46 -14.15 -15.24 -15.75
C MET A 46 -13.66 -16.30 -16.73
N TYR A 47 -12.47 -16.82 -16.48
CA TYR A 47 -11.87 -17.88 -17.26
C TYR A 47 -11.61 -19.13 -16.41
N ARG A 48 -11.52 -20.27 -17.08
CA ARG A 48 -10.83 -21.43 -16.52
C ARG A 48 -9.37 -21.06 -16.30
N LEU A 49 -8.87 -21.40 -15.12
CA LEU A 49 -7.48 -21.20 -14.75
C LEU A 49 -6.74 -22.54 -14.64
N VAL A 50 -5.42 -22.49 -14.73
CA VAL A 50 -4.52 -23.60 -14.40
C VAL A 50 -4.71 -23.95 -12.93
N SER A 51 -5.12 -25.18 -12.64
CA SER A 51 -5.28 -25.68 -11.27
C SER A 51 -3.95 -26.10 -10.64
N PRO A 52 -3.89 -26.27 -9.30
CA PRO A 52 -2.71 -26.80 -8.63
C PRO A 52 -2.22 -28.15 -9.18
N ASP A 53 -3.13 -29.01 -9.63
CA ASP A 53 -2.80 -30.33 -10.17
C ASP A 53 -2.29 -30.27 -11.63
N GLU A 54 -2.54 -29.16 -12.32
CA GLU A 54 -2.12 -28.93 -13.71
C GLU A 54 -0.86 -28.06 -13.82
N ALA A 55 -0.45 -27.41 -12.72
CA ALA A 55 0.70 -26.54 -12.73
C ALA A 55 2.00 -27.34 -12.92
N ASP A 56 2.85 -26.85 -13.80
CA ASP A 56 4.19 -27.38 -14.04
C ASP A 56 5.19 -26.23 -14.07
N PRO A 57 5.80 -25.90 -12.91
CA PRO A 57 6.80 -24.85 -12.82
C PRO A 57 8.03 -25.09 -13.70
N GLN A 58 8.35 -26.35 -14.06
CA GLN A 58 9.49 -26.64 -14.95
C GLN A 58 9.21 -26.21 -16.40
N GLN A 59 7.94 -26.15 -16.77
CA GLN A 59 7.46 -25.66 -18.06
C GLN A 59 6.99 -24.20 -18.00
N GLY A 60 7.10 -23.55 -16.83
CA GLY A 60 6.61 -22.19 -16.62
C GLY A 60 5.09 -22.07 -16.59
N ILE A 61 4.37 -23.16 -16.34
CA ILE A 61 2.91 -23.18 -16.19
C ILE A 61 2.58 -22.95 -14.72
N LEU A 62 1.97 -21.81 -14.40
CA LEU A 62 1.74 -21.39 -13.02
C LEU A 62 0.25 -21.49 -12.64
N VAL A 63 -0.02 -21.82 -11.39
CA VAL A 63 -1.39 -21.86 -10.84
C VAL A 63 -2.05 -20.49 -10.98
N GLY A 64 -3.30 -20.47 -11.42
CA GLY A 64 -4.08 -19.24 -11.57
C GLY A 64 -3.85 -18.49 -12.88
N GLU A 65 -2.94 -18.95 -13.76
CA GLU A 65 -2.86 -18.46 -15.14
C GLU A 65 -4.09 -18.88 -15.94
N ILE A 66 -4.45 -18.11 -16.97
CA ILE A 66 -5.53 -18.50 -17.90
C ILE A 66 -5.15 -19.81 -18.57
N TYR A 67 -6.03 -20.81 -18.47
CA TYR A 67 -5.81 -22.09 -19.12
C TYR A 67 -5.83 -21.95 -20.65
N VAL A 68 -4.94 -22.66 -21.36
CA VAL A 68 -4.87 -22.69 -22.82
C VAL A 68 -5.24 -24.08 -23.36
N PRO A 69 -6.20 -24.21 -24.29
CA PRO A 69 -6.95 -23.14 -24.97
C PRO A 69 -7.90 -22.39 -24.02
N ILE A 70 -8.16 -21.12 -24.33
CA ILE A 70 -8.97 -20.23 -23.49
C ILE A 70 -10.40 -20.78 -23.36
N HIS A 71 -10.88 -20.88 -22.13
CA HIS A 71 -12.25 -21.26 -21.82
C HIS A 71 -12.88 -20.22 -20.88
N THR A 72 -13.99 -19.61 -21.30
CA THR A 72 -14.79 -18.73 -20.45
C THR A 72 -15.74 -19.53 -19.56
N CYS A 73 -15.96 -19.06 -18.34
CA CYS A 73 -16.93 -19.66 -17.42
C CYS A 73 -18.37 -19.45 -17.90
N THR A 74 -19.22 -20.43 -17.62
CA THR A 74 -20.67 -20.48 -17.91
C THR A 74 -21.38 -21.17 -16.75
N ALA A 75 -22.72 -21.13 -16.69
CA ALA A 75 -23.51 -21.63 -15.56
C ALA A 75 -23.25 -23.08 -15.14
N GLN A 76 -22.74 -23.92 -16.05
CA GLN A 76 -22.44 -25.34 -15.79
C GLN A 76 -20.94 -25.61 -15.61
N SER A 77 -20.10 -24.57 -15.65
CA SER A 77 -18.66 -24.72 -15.52
C SER A 77 -18.30 -25.14 -14.10
N ILE A 78 -17.74 -26.34 -13.98
CA ILE A 78 -17.23 -26.94 -12.74
C ILE A 78 -15.70 -26.98 -12.72
N VAL A 79 -15.02 -26.19 -13.56
CA VAL A 79 -13.56 -26.20 -13.68
C VAL A 79 -12.93 -25.16 -12.76
N TYR A 80 -11.67 -25.38 -12.38
CA TYR A 80 -10.90 -24.42 -11.58
C TYR A 80 -10.84 -23.05 -12.28
N GLY A 81 -10.98 -21.98 -11.50
CA GLY A 81 -11.17 -20.62 -12.01
C GLY A 81 -12.64 -20.21 -12.13
N CYS A 82 -13.52 -21.13 -12.53
CA CYS A 82 -14.97 -20.90 -12.52
C CYS A 82 -15.62 -21.26 -11.18
N THR A 83 -15.00 -22.17 -10.44
CA THR A 83 -15.40 -22.52 -9.08
C THR A 83 -14.18 -23.03 -8.33
N ALA A 84 -14.13 -22.83 -7.03
CA ALA A 84 -13.11 -23.42 -6.17
C ALA A 84 -13.33 -24.94 -6.03
N PHE A 85 -14.56 -25.44 -6.21
CA PHE A 85 -14.93 -26.85 -6.12
C PHE A 85 -14.83 -27.56 -7.48
N ALA A 86 -13.61 -27.62 -8.00
CA ALA A 86 -13.35 -28.25 -9.29
C ALA A 86 -13.94 -29.67 -9.35
N TRP A 87 -14.64 -29.97 -10.44
CA TRP A 87 -15.32 -31.22 -10.75
C TRP A 87 -16.54 -31.54 -9.86
N ASN A 88 -17.02 -30.59 -9.07
CA ASN A 88 -18.22 -30.74 -8.25
C ASN A 88 -19.42 -30.01 -8.87
N SER A 89 -20.37 -30.79 -9.40
CA SER A 89 -21.62 -30.26 -10.00
C SER A 89 -22.58 -29.60 -9.03
N ASN A 90 -22.40 -29.75 -7.72
CA ASN A 90 -23.23 -29.08 -6.73
C ASN A 90 -22.85 -27.60 -6.56
N TYR A 91 -21.63 -27.23 -6.97
CA TYR A 91 -21.09 -25.88 -6.82
C TYR A 91 -20.49 -25.39 -8.15
N PRO A 92 -21.30 -25.32 -9.22
CA PRO A 92 -20.84 -24.76 -10.50
C PRO A 92 -20.65 -23.24 -10.37
N TYR A 93 -20.09 -22.62 -11.41
CA TYR A 93 -19.99 -21.17 -11.55
C TYR A 93 -21.24 -20.43 -11.05
N PRO A 94 -21.14 -19.55 -10.03
CA PRO A 94 -22.32 -19.00 -9.33
C PRO A 94 -23.09 -17.94 -10.11
N TYR A 95 -22.50 -17.39 -11.17
CA TYR A 95 -23.02 -16.19 -11.84
C TYR A 95 -23.83 -16.52 -13.10
N GLU A 96 -24.48 -17.68 -13.10
CA GLU A 96 -25.32 -18.13 -14.21
C GLU A 96 -24.60 -18.02 -15.56
N ASN A 97 -25.21 -17.34 -16.55
CA ASN A 97 -24.65 -17.18 -17.89
C ASN A 97 -23.92 -15.83 -18.08
N ASP A 98 -23.76 -15.04 -17.02
CA ASP A 98 -23.13 -13.72 -17.11
C ASP A 98 -21.61 -13.86 -17.14
N ASN A 99 -20.99 -13.42 -18.22
CA ASN A 99 -19.54 -13.32 -18.35
C ASN A 99 -19.17 -12.32 -19.46
N PRO A 100 -18.69 -11.10 -19.14
CA PRO A 100 -18.29 -10.63 -17.80
C PRO A 100 -19.45 -10.55 -16.79
N VAL A 101 -19.12 -10.65 -15.51
CA VAL A 101 -20.06 -10.62 -14.38
C VAL A 101 -19.83 -9.40 -13.51
N LEU A 102 -20.90 -8.86 -12.91
CA LEU A 102 -20.83 -7.89 -11.82
C LEU A 102 -20.70 -8.61 -10.46
N VAL A 103 -19.59 -8.39 -9.76
CA VAL A 103 -19.27 -9.06 -8.49
C VAL A 103 -19.28 -8.02 -7.36
N PRO A 104 -20.02 -8.25 -6.25
CA PRO A 104 -19.96 -7.40 -5.07
C PRO A 104 -18.55 -7.36 -4.47
N VAL A 105 -18.02 -6.16 -4.21
CA VAL A 105 -16.62 -6.03 -3.74
C VAL A 105 -16.43 -6.64 -2.35
N GLU A 106 -17.25 -6.22 -1.38
CA GLU A 106 -17.05 -6.57 0.03
C GLU A 106 -17.57 -7.97 0.41
N THR A 107 -18.60 -8.45 -0.28
CA THR A 107 -19.31 -9.70 0.10
C THR A 107 -19.02 -10.87 -0.81
N ASP A 108 -18.13 -10.72 -1.80
CA ASP A 108 -17.81 -11.79 -2.74
C ASP A 108 -16.35 -11.68 -3.19
N TYR A 109 -16.01 -10.66 -3.96
CA TYR A 109 -14.67 -10.48 -4.52
C TYR A 109 -13.55 -10.49 -3.47
N LEU A 110 -13.64 -9.66 -2.43
CA LEU A 110 -12.60 -9.60 -1.39
C LEU A 110 -12.53 -10.87 -0.56
N LEU A 111 -13.66 -11.56 -0.34
CA LEU A 111 -13.65 -12.81 0.40
C LEU A 111 -12.81 -13.83 -0.36
N ASP A 112 -13.04 -13.98 -1.64
CA ASP A 112 -12.35 -14.99 -2.44
C ASP A 112 -10.90 -14.63 -2.74
N VAL A 113 -10.61 -13.36 -3.03
CA VAL A 113 -9.23 -12.89 -3.24
C VAL A 113 -8.42 -12.99 -1.95
N VAL A 114 -8.87 -12.39 -0.83
CA VAL A 114 -8.11 -12.47 0.43
C VAL A 114 -7.97 -13.92 0.90
N SER A 115 -8.95 -14.77 0.57
CA SER A 115 -8.86 -16.20 0.84
C SER A 115 -7.82 -16.92 0.00
N GLN A 116 -7.78 -16.63 -1.29
CA GLN A 116 -6.77 -17.16 -2.19
C GLN A 116 -5.36 -16.75 -1.76
N GLU A 117 -5.20 -15.50 -1.36
CA GLU A 117 -3.91 -14.86 -1.07
C GLU A 117 -3.39 -15.13 0.34
N MET A 118 -4.24 -14.93 1.35
CA MET A 118 -3.86 -14.88 2.77
C MET A 118 -4.81 -15.68 3.68
N GLY A 119 -5.50 -16.66 3.13
CA GLY A 119 -6.51 -17.40 3.87
C GLY A 119 -6.01 -18.47 4.84
N SER A 120 -4.71 -18.78 4.87
CA SER A 120 -4.16 -19.67 5.90
C SER A 120 -4.10 -18.98 7.28
N ASP A 121 -4.23 -19.75 8.36
CA ASP A 121 -4.15 -19.25 9.74
C ASP A 121 -2.76 -18.72 10.13
N GLY A 122 -1.73 -19.05 9.36
CA GLY A 122 -0.36 -18.61 9.66
C GLY A 122 -0.10 -17.13 9.39
N PHE A 123 -0.97 -16.45 8.62
CA PHE A 123 -0.76 -15.05 8.28
C PHE A 123 -1.20 -14.11 9.41
N HIS A 124 -0.38 -13.10 9.68
CA HIS A 124 -0.65 -12.09 10.70
C HIS A 124 -1.93 -11.29 10.36
N PRO A 125 -2.80 -10.98 11.35
CA PRO A 125 -4.04 -10.23 11.12
C PRO A 125 -3.86 -8.90 10.37
N ASN A 126 -2.90 -8.07 10.79
CA ASN A 126 -2.61 -6.78 10.11
C ASN A 126 -2.17 -6.97 8.65
N ALA A 127 -1.43 -8.03 8.34
CA ALA A 127 -1.02 -8.30 6.97
C ALA A 127 -2.23 -8.71 6.12
N ARG A 128 -3.15 -9.51 6.67
CA ARG A 128 -4.39 -9.87 5.98
C ARG A 128 -5.29 -8.65 5.75
N HIS A 129 -5.35 -7.72 6.71
CA HIS A 129 -6.07 -6.45 6.56
C HIS A 129 -5.42 -5.55 5.50
N ALA A 130 -4.08 -5.46 5.48
CA ALA A 130 -3.36 -4.77 4.42
C ALA A 130 -3.67 -5.36 3.02
N GLN A 131 -3.74 -6.69 2.90
CA GLN A 131 -4.15 -7.34 1.65
C GLN A 131 -5.57 -6.96 1.23
N ALA A 132 -6.51 -6.93 2.17
CA ALA A 132 -7.89 -6.54 1.88
C ALA A 132 -7.95 -5.10 1.34
N ILE A 133 -7.22 -4.16 1.94
CA ILE A 133 -7.12 -2.77 1.47
C ILE A 133 -6.48 -2.70 0.09
N ALA A 134 -5.38 -3.43 -0.14
CA ALA A 134 -4.69 -3.46 -1.43
C ALA A 134 -5.56 -4.06 -2.55
N ALA A 135 -6.25 -5.16 -2.29
CA ALA A 135 -7.16 -5.81 -3.24
C ALA A 135 -8.40 -4.95 -3.53
N ARG A 136 -8.96 -4.30 -2.52
CA ARG A 136 -10.07 -3.35 -2.69
C ARG A 136 -9.66 -2.20 -3.60
N SER A 137 -8.47 -1.64 -3.37
CA SER A 137 -7.91 -0.55 -4.18
C SER A 137 -7.70 -0.98 -5.63
N TYR A 138 -7.20 -2.21 -5.85
CA TYR A 138 -7.06 -2.80 -7.18
C TYR A 138 -8.40 -2.85 -7.91
N ALA A 139 -9.42 -3.43 -7.27
CA ALA A 139 -10.74 -3.62 -7.84
C ALA A 139 -11.41 -2.27 -8.18
N TYR A 140 -11.33 -1.30 -7.26
CA TYR A 140 -11.81 0.06 -7.45
C TYR A 140 -11.13 0.75 -8.64
N HIS A 141 -9.80 0.64 -8.73
CA HIS A 141 -9.05 1.18 -9.86
C HIS A 141 -9.47 0.52 -11.18
N ARG A 142 -9.54 -0.81 -11.25
CA ARG A 142 -9.90 -1.51 -12.50
C ARG A 142 -11.30 -1.12 -12.99
N GLU A 143 -12.31 -1.15 -12.12
CA GLU A 143 -13.69 -0.82 -12.50
C GLU A 143 -13.81 0.60 -13.06
N GLN A 144 -13.13 1.55 -12.43
CA GLN A 144 -13.22 2.95 -12.81
C GLN A 144 -12.38 3.27 -14.05
N PHE A 145 -11.17 2.73 -14.14
CA PHE A 145 -10.24 3.06 -15.21
C PHE A 145 -10.53 2.26 -16.48
N ASP A 146 -10.80 0.95 -16.39
CA ASP A 146 -11.04 0.11 -17.58
C ASP A 146 -12.25 0.59 -18.39
N THR A 147 -13.30 1.03 -17.69
CA THR A 147 -14.50 1.60 -18.30
C THR A 147 -14.16 2.83 -19.15
N TYR A 148 -13.21 3.65 -18.69
CA TYR A 148 -12.81 4.87 -19.39
C TYR A 148 -11.81 4.59 -20.50
N THR A 149 -10.90 3.63 -20.29
CA THR A 149 -9.84 3.31 -21.25
C THR A 149 -10.27 2.35 -22.35
N GLY A 150 -11.44 1.73 -22.23
CA GLY A 150 -11.88 0.65 -23.12
C GLY A 150 -10.92 -0.55 -23.10
N THR A 151 -10.07 -0.62 -22.07
CA THR A 151 -9.13 -1.73 -21.84
C THR A 151 -9.88 -2.96 -21.37
N PRO A 152 -9.24 -4.15 -21.41
CA PRO A 152 -9.91 -5.36 -21.00
C PRO A 152 -10.41 -5.23 -19.56
N VAL A 153 -11.69 -5.55 -19.37
CA VAL A 153 -12.31 -5.82 -18.06
C VAL A 153 -11.35 -6.68 -17.24
N MET A 154 -11.12 -6.30 -15.99
CA MET A 154 -10.44 -7.13 -15.00
C MET A 154 -10.78 -8.62 -15.19
N ASP A 155 -9.78 -9.49 -15.15
CA ASP A 155 -10.02 -10.94 -15.18
C ASP A 155 -9.65 -11.61 -13.86
N ASN A 156 -9.96 -12.89 -13.78
CA ASN A 156 -9.84 -13.68 -12.56
C ASN A 156 -8.48 -14.39 -12.41
N SER A 157 -7.51 -14.08 -13.29
CA SER A 157 -6.21 -14.76 -13.37
C SER A 157 -5.08 -13.98 -12.70
N THR A 158 -3.86 -14.53 -12.78
CA THR A 158 -2.61 -13.88 -12.35
C THR A 158 -2.23 -12.64 -13.18
N ALA A 159 -2.89 -12.39 -14.32
CA ALA A 159 -2.81 -11.13 -15.06
C ALA A 159 -3.55 -9.98 -14.34
N SER A 160 -4.33 -10.31 -13.31
CA SER A 160 -4.95 -9.40 -12.34
C SER A 160 -4.75 -9.96 -10.93
N GLN A 161 -5.78 -10.00 -10.08
CA GLN A 161 -5.75 -10.74 -8.83
C GLN A 161 -6.52 -12.03 -9.00
N VAL A 162 -5.95 -13.16 -8.56
CA VAL A 162 -6.58 -14.46 -8.72
C VAL A 162 -7.88 -14.49 -7.91
N PHE A 163 -8.99 -14.51 -8.63
CA PHE A 163 -10.34 -14.54 -8.08
C PHE A 163 -10.98 -15.86 -8.49
N ILE A 164 -11.40 -16.67 -7.51
CA ILE A 164 -11.98 -17.99 -7.78
C ILE A 164 -13.25 -18.08 -6.96
N PRO A 165 -14.43 -18.17 -7.59
CA PRO A 165 -15.68 -18.18 -6.87
C PRO A 165 -15.73 -19.32 -5.84
N TYR A 166 -16.26 -19.04 -4.67
CA TYR A 166 -16.36 -19.93 -3.52
C TYR A 166 -15.04 -20.31 -2.85
N ARG A 167 -13.99 -19.52 -3.06
CA ARG A 167 -12.68 -19.79 -2.44
C ARG A 167 -12.75 -19.65 -0.92
N PHE A 168 -13.50 -18.67 -0.42
CA PHE A 168 -13.78 -18.47 1.00
C PHE A 168 -14.53 -19.65 1.64
N GLU A 169 -15.48 -20.25 0.92
CA GLU A 169 -16.28 -21.36 1.41
C GLU A 169 -15.54 -22.70 1.33
N LYS A 170 -14.57 -22.84 0.43
CA LYS A 170 -13.82 -24.10 0.22
C LYS A 170 -13.05 -24.61 1.44
N TRP A 171 -12.79 -23.79 2.45
CA TRP A 171 -12.18 -24.30 3.69
C TRP A 171 -13.10 -25.19 4.50
N GLY A 172 -14.40 -25.05 4.28
CA GLY A 172 -15.45 -25.85 4.90
C GLY A 172 -15.50 -27.29 4.41
N ASN A 173 -16.19 -28.14 5.19
CA ASN A 173 -16.85 -29.30 4.62
C ASN A 173 -18.13 -28.84 3.91
N GLU A 174 -18.64 -29.61 2.95
CA GLU A 174 -19.85 -29.25 2.19
C GLU A 174 -21.08 -28.96 3.08
N SER A 175 -21.11 -29.47 4.32
CA SER A 175 -22.17 -29.20 5.29
C SER A 175 -22.05 -27.85 6.03
N SER A 176 -20.90 -27.18 5.95
CA SER A 176 -20.68 -25.81 6.44
C SER A 176 -20.99 -24.72 5.40
N PHE A 177 -21.43 -25.14 4.21
CA PHE A 177 -21.89 -24.28 3.11
C PHE A 177 -23.26 -23.66 3.42
N SER A 178 -23.44 -23.05 4.60
CA SER A 178 -24.65 -22.27 4.92
C SER A 178 -24.41 -20.82 4.50
N ILE A 179 -24.41 -20.59 3.19
CA ILE A 179 -24.14 -19.28 2.60
C ILE A 179 -25.41 -18.46 2.71
N ASN A 180 -25.38 -17.42 3.55
CA ASN A 180 -26.19 -16.24 3.26
C ASN A 180 -25.34 -15.36 2.33
N PRO A 181 -25.60 -15.36 1.01
CA PRO A 181 -24.76 -14.65 0.05
C PRO A 181 -24.77 -13.14 0.28
N TYR A 182 -25.75 -12.63 1.03
CA TYR A 182 -25.83 -11.23 1.38
C TYR A 182 -24.92 -10.85 2.56
N PHE A 183 -24.62 -11.79 3.47
CA PHE A 183 -23.83 -11.52 4.67
C PHE A 183 -22.95 -12.72 5.09
N PRO A 184 -21.97 -13.12 4.28
CA PRO A 184 -21.11 -14.27 4.55
C PRO A 184 -20.29 -14.13 5.84
N CYS A 185 -20.03 -12.90 6.29
CA CYS A 185 -19.28 -12.61 7.52
C CYS A 185 -20.16 -12.33 8.75
N TRP A 186 -21.44 -12.74 8.76
CA TRP A 186 -22.31 -12.47 9.90
C TRP A 186 -21.81 -13.20 11.18
N PRO A 187 -21.73 -12.52 12.35
CA PRO A 187 -21.10 -13.05 13.57
C PRO A 187 -21.70 -14.35 14.14
N ASN A 188 -22.97 -14.62 13.83
CA ASN A 188 -23.73 -15.77 14.32
C ASN A 188 -23.55 -17.05 13.47
N TYR A 189 -22.79 -16.99 12.37
CA TYR A 189 -22.48 -18.19 11.58
C TYR A 189 -21.35 -19.00 12.23
N ASN A 190 -21.40 -20.33 12.04
CA ASN A 190 -20.36 -21.24 12.51
C ASN A 190 -19.16 -21.23 11.54
N LEU A 191 -18.55 -20.06 11.37
CA LEU A 191 -17.39 -19.87 10.51
C LEU A 191 -16.16 -20.60 11.08
N LEU A 192 -15.39 -21.22 10.18
CA LEU A 192 -14.08 -21.78 10.52
C LEU A 192 -13.11 -20.67 10.94
N PRO A 193 -12.03 -20.99 11.70
CA PRO A 193 -11.03 -20.00 12.11
C PRO A 193 -10.48 -19.17 10.94
N GLN A 194 -10.19 -19.81 9.80
CA GLN A 194 -9.68 -19.16 8.59
C GLN A 194 -10.69 -18.16 8.02
N GLN A 195 -11.96 -18.56 7.94
CA GLN A 195 -13.04 -17.70 7.48
C GLN A 195 -13.23 -16.49 8.39
N LYS A 196 -13.20 -16.70 9.72
CA LYS A 196 -13.24 -15.61 10.70
C LYS A 196 -12.07 -14.65 10.50
N ASN A 197 -10.88 -15.17 10.26
CA ASN A 197 -9.68 -14.37 10.02
C ASN A 197 -9.81 -13.49 8.76
N VAL A 198 -10.37 -14.02 7.67
CA VAL A 198 -10.66 -13.24 6.45
C VAL A 198 -11.75 -12.21 6.70
N CYS A 199 -12.86 -12.60 7.30
CA CYS A 199 -13.95 -11.68 7.63
C CYS A 199 -13.48 -10.53 8.52
N ASN A 200 -12.68 -10.81 9.55
CA ASN A 200 -12.11 -9.79 10.42
C ASN A 200 -11.24 -8.80 9.63
N ALA A 201 -10.45 -9.28 8.65
CA ALA A 201 -9.60 -8.42 7.84
C ALA A 201 -10.40 -7.52 6.89
N ILE A 202 -11.45 -8.04 6.27
CA ILE A 202 -12.30 -7.26 5.34
C ILE A 202 -13.15 -6.25 6.11
N LEU A 203 -13.79 -6.68 7.20
CA LEU A 203 -14.67 -5.85 8.03
C LEU A 203 -13.93 -4.86 8.93
N ALA A 204 -12.61 -4.98 9.09
CA ALA A 204 -11.83 -4.06 9.92
C ALA A 204 -11.88 -2.62 9.39
N SER A 205 -11.91 -2.43 8.06
CA SER A 205 -12.19 -1.14 7.46
C SER A 205 -12.53 -1.23 5.97
N ASN A 206 -13.24 -0.20 5.49
CA ASN A 206 -13.48 0.06 4.06
C ASN A 206 -12.41 0.98 3.46
N ASN A 207 -11.19 0.92 4.00
CA ASN A 207 -10.11 1.80 3.54
C ASN A 207 -9.60 1.35 2.18
N TYR A 208 -9.11 2.31 1.41
CA TYR A 208 -8.48 2.09 0.10
C TYR A 208 -7.30 3.06 -0.09
N ILE A 209 -6.46 2.76 -1.07
CA ILE A 209 -5.24 3.47 -1.41
C ILE A 209 -5.54 4.42 -2.56
N THR A 210 -5.02 5.64 -2.49
CA THR A 210 -5.14 6.66 -3.54
C THR A 210 -3.77 7.22 -3.89
N GLY A 211 -3.55 7.62 -5.13
CA GLY A 211 -2.35 8.35 -5.54
C GLY A 211 -2.50 9.85 -5.27
N ILE A 212 -1.38 10.55 -5.06
CA ILE A 212 -1.41 11.97 -4.68
C ILE A 212 -1.19 12.91 -5.85
N ASN A 213 -0.38 12.48 -6.81
CA ASN A 213 -0.07 13.28 -7.99
C ASN A 213 -0.95 12.88 -9.16
N HIS A 214 -1.79 13.84 -9.56
CA HIS A 214 -2.69 13.78 -10.68
C HIS A 214 -1.93 13.61 -12.01
N VAL A 215 -2.15 12.50 -12.74
CA VAL A 215 -2.15 12.55 -14.24
C VAL A 215 -3.57 12.72 -14.76
N TYR A 216 -4.35 13.61 -14.15
CA TYR A 216 -5.61 14.06 -14.75
C TYR A 216 -5.67 15.57 -14.89
N ASP A 217 -4.51 16.22 -15.09
CA ASP A 217 -4.46 17.52 -15.79
C ASP A 217 -4.80 17.31 -17.28
N LEU A 218 -5.98 16.74 -17.52
CA LEU A 218 -6.66 16.79 -18.78
C LEU A 218 -7.56 18.03 -18.72
N PRO A 219 -7.44 18.96 -19.68
CA PRO A 219 -8.30 20.14 -19.76
C PRO A 219 -9.80 19.82 -19.69
N ASP A 220 -10.18 18.57 -20.02
CA ASP A 220 -11.56 18.09 -20.11
C ASP A 220 -11.89 16.90 -19.18
N ALA A 221 -10.98 16.44 -18.30
CA ALA A 221 -11.29 15.32 -17.37
C ALA A 221 -11.17 15.74 -15.90
N PRO A 222 -12.22 16.36 -15.33
CA PRO A 222 -12.31 16.66 -13.90
C PRO A 222 -12.58 15.41 -13.03
N LEU A 223 -12.38 14.20 -13.52
CA LEU A 223 -13.37 13.15 -13.22
C LEU A 223 -13.27 12.48 -11.85
N PHE A 224 -12.14 12.51 -11.14
CA PHE A 224 -12.00 11.67 -9.92
C PHE A 224 -11.39 12.34 -8.68
N GLY A 225 -11.03 13.62 -8.77
CA GLY A 225 -10.45 14.37 -7.65
C GLY A 225 -9.18 13.74 -7.08
N THR A 226 -8.71 14.24 -5.92
CA THR A 226 -7.53 13.74 -5.17
C THR A 226 -7.73 12.37 -4.52
N ASN A 227 -8.87 11.72 -4.79
CA ASN A 227 -9.36 10.57 -4.05
C ASN A 227 -9.56 9.33 -4.94
N ALA A 228 -9.06 9.36 -6.18
CA ALA A 228 -9.15 8.20 -7.06
C ALA A 228 -8.32 7.02 -6.51
N PRO A 229 -8.81 5.78 -6.61
CA PRO A 229 -8.08 4.59 -6.17
C PRO A 229 -6.78 4.43 -6.96
N ALA A 230 -5.70 4.01 -6.28
CA ALA A 230 -4.40 3.73 -6.90
C ALA A 230 -4.35 2.32 -7.49
N PHE A 231 -3.59 2.14 -8.58
CA PHE A 231 -3.35 0.83 -9.15
C PHE A 231 -2.33 0.06 -8.29
N THR A 232 -2.79 -0.90 -7.50
CA THR A 232 -1.93 -1.66 -6.56
C THR A 232 -1.16 -2.79 -7.23
N MET A 233 0.06 -2.48 -7.68
CA MET A 233 1.08 -3.42 -8.13
C MET A 233 2.19 -3.59 -7.09
N TYR A 234 2.72 -4.80 -7.02
CA TYR A 234 3.90 -5.14 -6.25
C TYR A 234 4.87 -5.95 -7.11
N PHE A 235 6.13 -5.52 -7.16
CA PHE A 235 7.19 -6.26 -7.82
C PHE A 235 7.84 -7.18 -6.79
N ALA A 236 7.67 -8.49 -7.01
CA ALA A 236 8.03 -9.56 -6.08
C ALA A 236 9.44 -9.48 -5.47
N ASP A 237 9.58 -10.20 -4.36
CA ASP A 237 10.77 -10.56 -3.58
C ASP A 237 11.94 -11.22 -4.38
N THR A 238 12.17 -10.90 -5.65
CA THR A 238 13.16 -11.62 -6.50
C THR A 238 14.29 -10.75 -7.04
N PHE A 239 15.48 -11.31 -6.83
CA PHE A 239 16.86 -10.86 -7.03
C PHE A 239 17.25 -10.36 -8.44
N ASN A 240 16.37 -10.45 -9.44
CA ASN A 240 16.72 -10.21 -10.86
C ASN A 240 15.95 -9.08 -11.53
N TYR A 241 15.10 -8.35 -10.81
CA TYR A 241 14.54 -7.11 -11.35
C TYR A 241 15.40 -5.93 -10.93
N SER A 242 15.98 -5.26 -11.93
CA SER A 242 16.76 -4.04 -11.76
C SER A 242 16.04 -3.07 -10.80
N PRO A 243 16.75 -2.40 -9.87
CA PRO A 243 16.18 -1.37 -8.98
C PRO A 243 15.56 -0.18 -9.74
N THR A 244 15.69 -0.17 -11.07
CA THR A 244 14.98 0.72 -11.99
C THR A 244 13.71 0.09 -12.57
N ALA A 245 12.95 -0.72 -11.81
CA ALA A 245 11.63 -1.22 -12.21
C ALA A 245 10.62 -0.06 -12.29
N THR A 246 10.87 0.86 -13.21
CA THR A 246 9.98 1.85 -13.81
C THR A 246 9.07 1.17 -14.83
N LEU A 247 8.71 -0.10 -14.59
CA LEU A 247 7.64 -0.79 -15.33
C LEU A 247 6.31 -0.21 -14.88
N THR A 248 6.16 1.05 -15.21
CA THR A 248 4.89 1.69 -15.42
C THR A 248 4.27 0.95 -16.58
N GLU A 249 3.27 0.11 -16.36
CA GLU A 249 2.36 -0.23 -17.45
C GLU A 249 1.81 1.10 -17.95
N PRO A 250 2.19 1.57 -19.16
CA PRO A 250 1.68 2.82 -19.65
C PRO A 250 0.22 2.56 -20.03
N SER A 251 -0.72 2.84 -19.13
CA SER A 251 -2.12 2.92 -19.53
C SER A 251 -2.29 4.23 -20.29
N THR A 252 -2.89 4.17 -21.47
CA THR A 252 -3.15 5.38 -22.26
C THR A 252 -4.59 5.78 -22.05
N VAL A 253 -4.83 7.04 -21.71
CA VAL A 253 -6.20 7.56 -21.63
C VAL A 253 -6.75 7.79 -23.05
N PRO A 254 -7.82 7.09 -23.48
CA PRO A 254 -8.47 7.35 -24.76
C PRO A 254 -9.08 8.75 -24.76
N GLY A 255 -9.02 9.41 -25.91
CA GLY A 255 -9.48 10.80 -26.06
C GLY A 255 -8.42 11.86 -25.75
N THR A 256 -7.22 11.46 -25.29
CA THR A 256 -6.07 12.37 -25.15
C THR A 256 -5.18 12.27 -26.39
N ASN A 257 -4.81 13.41 -26.97
CA ASN A 257 -3.91 13.45 -28.13
C ASN A 257 -2.75 14.45 -27.89
N PRO A 258 -1.50 13.98 -27.79
CA PRO A 258 -1.06 12.58 -27.86
C PRO A 258 -1.59 11.75 -26.67
N PRO A 259 -1.68 10.42 -26.82
CA PRO A 259 -2.01 9.51 -25.73
C PRO A 259 -1.10 9.80 -24.53
N ARG A 260 -1.68 10.22 -23.40
CA ARG A 260 -0.90 10.48 -22.19
C ARG A 260 -0.70 9.18 -21.41
N PRO A 261 0.54 8.86 -20.99
CA PRO A 261 0.78 7.75 -20.09
C PRO A 261 0.17 8.09 -18.72
N VAL A 262 -0.79 7.29 -18.28
CA VAL A 262 -1.14 7.18 -16.87
C VAL A 262 0.01 6.42 -16.25
N TYR A 263 0.78 7.09 -15.40
CA TYR A 263 1.78 6.42 -14.60
C TYR A 263 1.01 5.59 -13.55
N PRO A 264 1.11 4.24 -13.53
CA PRO A 264 0.73 3.48 -12.36
C PRO A 264 1.74 3.88 -11.28
N TYR A 265 1.31 4.82 -10.44
CA TYR A 265 2.09 5.33 -9.35
C TYR A 265 2.23 4.27 -8.27
N LEU A 266 3.09 3.29 -8.50
CA LEU A 266 3.65 2.47 -7.46
C LEU A 266 5.03 2.02 -7.89
N VAL A 267 6.04 2.77 -7.45
CA VAL A 267 7.40 2.24 -7.37
C VAL A 267 7.36 1.22 -6.24
N GLY A 268 7.27 -0.06 -6.59
CA GLY A 268 7.35 -1.15 -5.63
C GLY A 268 8.65 -1.05 -4.85
N VAL A 269 8.57 -1.20 -3.54
CA VAL A 269 9.76 -1.18 -2.68
C VAL A 269 10.45 -2.54 -2.78
N VAL A 270 11.78 -2.51 -2.88
CA VAL A 270 12.60 -3.72 -2.79
C VAL A 270 12.37 -4.32 -1.39
N ASP A 271 11.64 -5.43 -1.32
CA ASP A 271 11.43 -6.14 -0.07
C ASP A 271 12.74 -6.79 0.35
N SER A 272 13.45 -6.13 1.26
CA SER A 272 14.72 -6.58 1.78
C SER A 272 14.69 -7.89 2.57
N VAL A 273 13.50 -8.39 2.91
CA VAL A 273 13.29 -9.66 3.62
C VAL A 273 13.32 -10.85 2.64
N SER A 274 13.59 -10.59 1.35
CA SER A 274 13.63 -11.54 0.23
C SER A 274 14.79 -12.55 0.23
N SER A 275 15.67 -12.57 1.23
CA SER A 275 16.80 -13.52 1.33
C SER A 275 16.50 -14.81 2.11
N ASP A 276 15.27 -15.03 2.58
CA ASP A 276 14.86 -16.26 3.29
C ASP A 276 14.54 -17.42 2.30
N PRO A 277 14.89 -18.68 2.59
CA PRO A 277 14.63 -19.82 1.70
C PRO A 277 13.15 -20.08 1.39
N ASN A 278 12.21 -19.46 2.11
CA ASN A 278 10.77 -19.58 1.87
C ASN A 278 10.17 -18.44 1.03
N VAL A 279 11.02 -17.59 0.46
CA VAL A 279 10.62 -16.55 -0.48
C VAL A 279 10.14 -17.24 -1.76
N PRO A 280 8.84 -17.18 -2.07
CA PRO A 280 8.32 -17.81 -3.25
C PRO A 280 8.89 -17.07 -4.47
N THR A 281 9.53 -17.80 -5.37
CA THR A 281 9.99 -17.29 -6.66
C THR A 281 8.85 -17.05 -7.66
N VAL A 282 7.62 -17.33 -7.23
CA VAL A 282 6.39 -17.26 -8.01
C VAL A 282 5.42 -16.36 -7.26
N GLY A 283 5.13 -15.19 -7.80
CA GLY A 283 4.13 -14.26 -7.31
C GLY A 283 3.44 -13.55 -8.48
N HIS A 284 2.14 -13.32 -8.38
CA HIS A 284 1.43 -12.46 -9.32
C HIS A 284 1.67 -11.00 -8.92
N ARG A 285 1.92 -10.13 -9.91
CA ARG A 285 2.48 -8.77 -9.74
C ARG A 285 1.52 -7.74 -9.14
N TYR A 286 0.35 -8.16 -8.67
CA TYR A 286 -0.78 -7.31 -8.31
C TYR A 286 -1.19 -7.55 -6.86
N GLY A 287 -1.44 -6.49 -6.10
CA GLY A 287 -1.58 -6.50 -4.63
C GLY A 287 -0.25 -6.21 -3.93
N MET A 288 0.04 -6.92 -2.82
CA MET A 288 1.25 -6.78 -2.00
C MET A 288 1.89 -8.15 -1.71
N SER A 289 3.15 -8.17 -1.23
CA SER A 289 3.78 -9.42 -0.75
C SER A 289 3.03 -9.97 0.46
N GLN A 290 2.32 -11.09 0.32
CA GLN A 290 1.54 -11.69 1.40
C GLN A 290 2.45 -12.17 2.54
N LYS A 291 3.53 -12.88 2.16
CA LYS A 291 4.53 -13.39 3.10
C LYS A 291 5.39 -12.26 3.67
N GLY A 292 5.84 -11.33 2.83
CA GLY A 292 6.60 -10.16 3.27
C GLY A 292 5.82 -9.32 4.28
N ALA A 293 4.57 -8.95 3.95
CA ALA A 293 3.70 -8.19 4.85
C ALA A 293 3.47 -8.91 6.18
N SER A 294 3.36 -10.24 6.17
CA SER A 294 3.22 -11.03 7.40
C SER A 294 4.50 -11.10 8.22
N ARG A 295 5.68 -11.16 7.59
CA ARG A 295 6.97 -11.07 8.29
C ARG A 295 7.11 -9.71 8.97
N TRP A 296 6.79 -8.65 8.24
CA TRP A 296 6.74 -7.28 8.70
C TRP A 296 5.80 -7.10 9.89
N ALA A 297 4.59 -7.66 9.82
CA ALA A 297 3.62 -7.54 10.90
C ALA A 297 3.97 -8.38 12.14
N ASN A 298 4.61 -9.54 11.95
CA ASN A 298 5.10 -10.37 13.06
C ASN A 298 6.37 -9.78 13.70
N GLY A 299 7.23 -9.12 12.91
CA GLY A 299 8.58 -8.78 13.32
C GLY A 299 9.45 -10.04 13.46
N ASN A 300 9.37 -10.96 12.50
CA ASN A 300 10.13 -12.21 12.47
C ASN A 300 10.58 -12.55 11.05
N MET A 301 11.65 -13.33 10.90
CA MET A 301 12.11 -13.83 9.58
C MET A 301 11.06 -14.71 8.88
N GLY A 302 10.24 -15.40 9.67
CA GLY A 302 9.19 -16.29 9.20
C GLY A 302 7.86 -15.58 9.09
N TRP A 303 7.15 -15.78 7.97
CA TRP A 303 5.82 -15.19 7.77
C TRP A 303 4.77 -15.70 8.76
N GLN A 304 5.03 -16.86 9.40
CA GLN A 304 4.19 -17.47 10.45
C GLN A 304 4.56 -17.02 11.88
N GLY A 305 5.59 -16.16 12.05
CA GLY A 305 6.04 -15.72 13.36
C GLY A 305 6.80 -16.76 14.19
N ASN A 306 7.24 -17.87 13.57
CA ASN A 306 7.90 -19.00 14.24
C ASN A 306 9.43 -19.06 14.09
N LEU A 307 10.03 -18.14 13.34
CA LEU A 307 11.49 -18.02 13.20
C LEU A 307 12.05 -16.91 14.09
N ASP A 308 13.36 -16.68 14.04
CA ASP A 308 14.00 -15.64 14.86
C ASP A 308 13.36 -14.27 14.63
N ARG A 309 13.33 -13.50 15.72
CA ARG A 309 12.76 -12.16 15.72
C ARG A 309 13.59 -11.22 14.85
N TRP A 310 12.88 -10.44 14.05
CA TRP A 310 13.36 -9.30 13.28
C TRP A 310 13.17 -8.02 14.07
N SER A 311 14.10 -7.08 13.92
CA SER A 311 14.14 -5.77 14.62
C SER A 311 13.00 -4.81 14.36
N VAL A 312 12.21 -5.03 13.33
CA VAL A 312 11.15 -4.13 12.91
C VAL A 312 9.88 -4.95 12.84
N GLN A 313 8.94 -4.55 13.69
CA GLN A 313 7.57 -5.00 13.66
C GLN A 313 6.69 -3.81 13.30
N TRP A 314 5.82 -4.01 12.31
CA TRP A 314 4.83 -3.03 11.92
C TRP A 314 3.51 -3.32 12.60
N ASN A 315 3.20 -2.51 13.60
CA ASN A 315 2.03 -2.70 14.46
C ASN A 315 0.74 -2.11 13.85
N SER A 316 0.85 -1.34 12.77
CA SER A 316 -0.26 -0.73 12.06
C SER A 316 -0.30 -1.17 10.61
N VAL A 317 -1.50 -1.21 10.04
CA VAL A 317 -1.74 -1.62 8.66
C VAL A 317 -1.21 -0.57 7.70
N GLU A 318 -1.33 0.69 8.08
CA GLU A 318 -0.82 1.83 7.34
C GLU A 318 0.69 1.72 7.12
N GLN A 319 1.44 1.34 8.15
CA GLN A 319 2.89 1.14 8.06
C GLN A 319 3.27 0.04 7.06
N ILE A 320 2.54 -1.08 7.08
CA ILE A 320 2.74 -2.17 6.12
C ILE A 320 2.47 -1.66 4.70
N LEU A 321 1.37 -0.94 4.50
CA LEU A 321 0.98 -0.42 3.19
C LEU A 321 1.98 0.61 2.66
N VAL A 322 2.40 1.60 3.46
CA VAL A 322 3.40 2.59 3.02
C VAL A 322 4.79 2.00 2.86
N HIS A 323 5.06 0.81 3.42
CA HIS A 323 6.27 0.06 3.14
C HIS A 323 6.26 -0.51 1.72
N TYR A 324 5.11 -0.95 1.21
CA TYR A 324 5.01 -1.48 -0.16
C TYR A 324 4.73 -0.41 -1.21
N TYR A 325 4.11 0.69 -0.80
CA TYR A 325 3.54 1.69 -1.69
C TYR A 325 4.05 3.08 -1.34
N THR A 326 4.60 3.77 -2.33
CA THR A 326 5.10 5.15 -2.21
C THR A 326 4.22 6.14 -2.99
N ASP A 327 4.26 7.42 -2.62
CA ASP A 327 3.41 8.48 -3.21
C ASP A 327 1.90 8.22 -3.12
N ILE A 328 1.47 7.58 -2.02
CA ILE A 328 0.07 7.22 -1.77
C ILE A 328 -0.54 7.96 -0.56
N GLN A 329 -1.86 8.04 -0.52
CA GLN A 329 -2.65 8.20 0.71
C GLN A 329 -3.45 6.92 0.98
N ILE A 330 -3.76 6.69 2.25
CA ILE A 330 -4.77 5.71 2.65
C ILE A 330 -5.99 6.50 3.08
N ARG A 331 -7.13 6.20 2.48
CA ARG A 331 -8.38 6.92 2.74
C ARG A 331 -9.44 5.99 3.30
N ASP A 332 -10.30 6.53 4.14
CA ASP A 332 -11.55 5.87 4.51
C ASP A 332 -12.60 5.98 3.38
N GLN A 333 -13.75 5.34 3.57
CA GLN A 333 -14.87 5.39 2.62
C GLN A 333 -15.42 6.79 2.33
N ASN A 334 -15.12 7.79 3.19
CA ASN A 334 -15.53 9.18 3.02
C ASN A 334 -14.45 10.01 2.31
N GLY A 335 -13.32 9.40 1.94
CA GLY A 335 -12.19 10.07 1.32
C GLY A 335 -11.27 10.82 2.29
N ILE A 336 -11.42 10.62 3.60
CA ILE A 336 -10.57 11.25 4.62
C ILE A 336 -9.23 10.53 4.66
N SER A 337 -8.12 11.27 4.59
CA SER A 337 -6.78 10.66 4.73
C SER A 337 -6.53 10.18 6.15
N LEU A 338 -5.96 8.98 6.26
CA LEU A 338 -5.63 8.30 7.50
C LEU A 338 -4.13 8.36 7.84
N ILE A 339 -3.30 8.84 6.92
CA ILE A 339 -1.85 8.96 7.11
C ILE A 339 -1.40 10.41 6.84
N PRO A 340 -0.37 10.91 7.54
CA PRO A 340 0.15 12.26 7.32
C PRO A 340 0.96 12.32 6.03
N ASP A 341 1.12 13.49 5.42
CA ASP A 341 1.84 13.67 4.15
C ASP A 341 3.35 13.41 4.28
N GLY A 342 3.97 13.92 5.34
CA GLY A 342 5.38 13.72 5.61
C GLY A 342 5.69 12.35 6.19
N ARG A 343 6.28 11.44 5.38
CA ARG A 343 6.53 10.05 5.80
C ARG A 343 7.84 9.45 5.30
N TRP A 344 8.34 8.46 6.04
CA TRP A 344 9.56 7.76 5.69
C TRP A 344 9.57 6.32 6.19
N ASN A 345 10.39 5.48 5.55
CA ASN A 345 10.69 4.12 5.99
C ASN A 345 12.21 3.87 5.96
N PRO A 346 12.79 3.12 6.91
CA PRO A 346 14.15 2.61 6.78
C PRO A 346 14.16 1.51 5.74
N LEU A 347 15.13 1.59 4.84
CA LEU A 347 15.44 0.53 3.90
C LEU A 347 16.55 -0.36 4.43
N SER A 348 17.60 0.18 5.04
CA SER A 348 18.71 -0.61 5.61
C SER A 348 19.38 0.10 6.78
N ILE A 349 19.88 -0.66 7.77
CA ILE A 349 20.83 -0.13 8.77
C ILE A 349 22.04 -1.04 8.80
N GLY A 350 23.21 -0.44 8.58
CA GLY A 350 24.52 -1.07 8.69
C GLY A 350 25.15 -0.74 10.04
N TRP A 351 25.34 -1.77 10.88
CA TRP A 351 25.92 -1.63 12.22
C TRP A 351 27.46 -1.69 12.25
N GLY A 352 28.09 -1.91 11.10
CA GLY A 352 29.55 -2.02 10.99
C GLY A 352 30.12 -3.29 11.64
N THR A 353 29.28 -4.28 11.92
CA THR A 353 29.65 -5.60 12.48
C THR A 353 29.62 -6.67 11.38
N SER A 354 30.32 -7.79 11.59
CA SER A 354 30.47 -8.85 10.59
C SER A 354 29.16 -9.56 10.22
N ASP A 355 28.21 -9.60 11.15
CA ASP A 355 26.87 -10.18 10.98
C ASP A 355 25.78 -9.11 10.83
N ASN A 356 26.20 -7.84 10.71
CA ASN A 356 25.35 -6.66 10.69
C ASN A 356 24.39 -6.55 11.89
N GLN A 357 24.70 -7.17 13.04
CA GLN A 357 23.92 -7.01 14.26
C GLN A 357 24.39 -5.80 15.07
N PRO A 358 23.48 -5.06 15.75
CA PRO A 358 23.87 -4.05 16.71
C PRO A 358 24.89 -4.60 17.72
N PRO A 359 26.08 -3.98 17.84
CA PRO A 359 27.08 -4.45 18.79
C PRO A 359 26.60 -4.22 20.22
N ASN A 360 27.18 -4.95 21.18
CA ASN A 360 26.99 -4.61 22.58
C ASN A 360 27.66 -3.26 22.88
N MET A 361 26.86 -2.29 23.26
CA MET A 361 27.30 -0.91 23.42
C MET A 361 27.83 -0.65 24.83
N GLN A 362 28.85 0.19 24.96
CA GLN A 362 29.47 0.57 26.22
C GLN A 362 29.39 2.09 26.38
N HIS A 363 29.18 2.55 27.61
CA HIS A 363 29.17 3.98 27.90
C HIS A 363 30.51 4.63 27.53
N GLY A 364 30.45 5.85 26.99
CA GLY A 364 31.63 6.59 26.55
C GLY A 364 32.14 6.25 25.14
N ASN A 365 31.66 5.16 24.53
CA ASN A 365 32.02 4.80 23.16
C ASN A 365 31.10 5.47 22.12
N SER A 366 31.58 5.47 20.87
CA SER A 366 30.85 5.94 19.69
C SER A 366 30.74 4.82 18.67
N TYR A 367 29.58 4.69 18.04
CA TYR A 367 29.20 3.61 17.14
C TYR A 367 28.74 4.21 15.81
N PRO A 368 29.62 4.27 14.79
CA PRO A 368 29.21 4.68 13.46
C PRO A 368 28.28 3.62 12.85
N ILE A 369 27.18 4.08 12.26
CA ILE A 369 26.23 3.26 11.52
C ILE A 369 25.94 3.92 10.17
N THR A 370 25.51 3.11 9.21
CA THR A 370 24.94 3.59 7.96
C THR A 370 23.43 3.37 7.96
N VAL A 371 22.64 4.33 7.50
CA VAL A 371 21.19 4.19 7.36
C VAL A 371 20.79 4.55 5.94
N GLU A 372 20.09 3.64 5.29
CA GLU A 372 19.39 3.91 4.04
C GLU A 372 17.90 4.02 4.35
N LEU A 373 17.24 5.01 3.79
CA LEU A 373 15.82 5.27 4.00
C LEU A 373 15.14 5.66 2.71
N GLN A 374 13.81 5.63 2.73
CA GLN A 374 12.97 6.04 1.62
C GLN A 374 12.02 7.14 2.08
N ASN A 375 11.88 8.17 1.25
CA ASN A 375 10.80 9.13 1.38
C ASN A 375 9.51 8.46 0.86
N THR A 376 8.67 7.98 1.77
CA THR A 376 7.36 7.39 1.45
C THR A 376 6.21 8.39 1.62
N GLY A 377 6.58 9.66 1.82
CA GLY A 377 5.67 10.78 1.82
C GLY A 377 5.24 11.17 0.42
N THR A 378 4.78 12.40 0.34
CA THR A 378 4.04 12.95 -0.81
C THR A 378 4.75 14.15 -1.43
N ASP A 379 5.71 14.68 -0.67
CA ASP A 379 6.47 15.87 -0.96
C ASP A 379 7.94 15.51 -1.10
N ASP A 380 8.62 16.18 -2.02
CA ASP A 380 10.06 16.05 -2.21
C ASP A 380 10.81 16.68 -1.02
N TRP A 381 11.90 16.06 -0.58
CA TRP A 381 12.74 16.59 0.50
C TRP A 381 13.90 17.41 -0.06
N ASP A 382 13.59 18.46 -0.81
CA ASP A 382 14.58 19.26 -1.51
C ASP A 382 15.49 20.07 -0.58
N CYS A 383 14.99 20.42 0.60
CA CYS A 383 15.68 21.25 1.60
C CYS A 383 16.26 22.57 1.06
N ASN A 384 15.58 23.19 0.10
CA ASN A 384 16.01 24.46 -0.47
C ASN A 384 15.66 25.62 0.47
N PHE A 385 16.65 26.37 0.96
CA PHE A 385 16.39 27.55 1.78
C PHE A 385 15.42 28.55 1.10
N PRO A 386 14.44 29.14 1.80
CA PRO A 386 14.22 29.11 3.26
C PRO A 386 13.40 27.91 3.75
N SER A 387 13.10 26.92 2.90
CA SER A 387 12.31 25.74 3.25
C SER A 387 13.08 24.72 4.11
N GLU A 388 12.31 23.80 4.68
CA GLU A 388 12.66 22.89 5.78
C GLU A 388 13.89 22.00 5.47
N ASP A 389 14.94 22.06 6.30
CA ASP A 389 16.01 21.05 6.32
C ASP A 389 15.51 19.83 7.09
N TYR A 390 15.48 18.64 6.48
CA TYR A 390 15.10 17.40 7.14
C TYR A 390 16.34 16.64 7.61
N ARG A 391 16.28 16.11 8.84
CA ARG A 391 17.37 15.34 9.45
C ARG A 391 16.88 14.05 10.07
N LEU A 392 17.62 12.98 9.80
CA LEU A 392 17.54 11.75 10.56
C LEU A 392 18.25 11.95 11.90
N LYS A 393 17.54 11.70 12.99
CA LYS A 393 18.01 11.75 14.38
C LYS A 393 17.66 10.44 15.07
N TYR A 394 18.15 10.29 16.30
CA TYR A 394 17.74 9.19 17.17
C TYR A 394 17.50 9.66 18.61
N ARG A 395 16.73 8.89 19.37
CA ARG A 395 16.46 9.10 20.79
C ARG A 395 16.59 7.77 21.54
N TRP A 396 17.18 7.81 22.71
CA TRP A 396 17.29 6.68 23.62
C TRP A 396 16.01 6.52 24.42
N THR A 397 15.56 5.29 24.63
CA THR A 397 14.46 4.97 25.54
C THR A 397 14.75 3.76 26.39
N ARG A 398 14.28 3.79 27.65
CA ARG A 398 14.34 2.63 28.56
C ARG A 398 13.38 2.83 29.73
N ASN A 399 12.50 1.85 29.99
CA ASN A 399 11.60 1.85 31.16
C ASN A 399 10.83 3.18 31.35
N GLY A 400 10.33 3.76 30.24
CA GLY A 400 9.63 5.05 30.24
C GLY A 400 10.53 6.28 30.21
N ASN A 401 11.84 6.16 30.47
CA ASN A 401 12.79 7.24 30.30
C ASN A 401 13.09 7.47 28.82
N GLN A 402 13.30 8.74 28.44
CA GLN A 402 13.72 9.13 27.10
C GLN A 402 14.85 10.17 27.16
N ALA A 403 15.79 10.12 26.22
CA ALA A 403 16.84 11.13 26.06
C ALA A 403 17.17 11.32 24.58
N ALA A 404 17.38 12.58 24.15
CA ALA A 404 17.78 12.85 22.79
C ALA A 404 19.18 12.31 22.48
N GLY A 405 19.35 11.69 21.32
CA GLY A 405 20.65 11.39 20.76
C GLY A 405 21.33 12.66 20.26
N THR A 406 22.67 12.64 20.19
CA THR A 406 23.44 13.78 19.70
C THR A 406 23.81 13.69 18.22
N GLY A 407 23.76 12.49 17.65
CA GLY A 407 24.02 12.29 16.22
C GLY A 407 22.82 12.67 15.37
N GLN A 408 23.09 13.29 14.23
CA GLN A 408 22.10 13.63 13.22
C GLN A 408 22.76 13.67 11.84
N VAL A 409 21.98 13.40 10.79
CA VAL A 409 22.43 13.48 9.40
C VAL A 409 21.32 14.08 8.54
N SER A 410 21.68 14.91 7.56
CA SER A 410 20.72 15.51 6.62
C SER A 410 20.18 14.46 5.67
N VAL A 411 18.89 14.52 5.37
CA VAL A 411 18.19 13.59 4.46
C VAL A 411 17.67 14.30 3.21
N CYS A 412 18.36 15.35 2.78
CA CYS A 412 17.93 16.21 1.69
C CYS A 412 18.22 15.65 0.30
N GLY A 413 17.49 16.14 -0.70
CA GLY A 413 17.60 15.72 -2.10
C GLY A 413 16.97 14.35 -2.36
N ILE A 414 15.93 13.99 -1.60
CA ILE A 414 15.20 12.74 -1.77
C ILE A 414 13.81 13.07 -2.30
N ASP A 415 13.61 12.83 -3.60
CA ASP A 415 12.31 12.94 -4.25
C ASP A 415 11.27 12.05 -3.53
N LYS A 416 9.99 12.37 -3.65
CA LYS A 416 8.90 11.51 -3.18
C LYS A 416 9.00 10.12 -3.84
N GLY A 417 8.87 9.07 -3.03
CA GLY A 417 9.12 7.68 -3.43
C GLY A 417 10.59 7.33 -3.64
N GLY A 418 11.50 8.31 -3.60
CA GLY A 418 12.93 8.14 -3.74
C GLY A 418 13.58 7.53 -2.50
N ALA A 419 14.68 6.82 -2.72
CA ALA A 419 15.54 6.25 -1.69
C ALA A 419 16.81 7.10 -1.51
N SER A 420 17.28 7.21 -0.26
CA SER A 420 18.55 7.85 0.06
C SER A 420 19.72 6.98 -0.42
N GLN A 421 20.88 7.60 -0.63
CA GLN A 421 22.14 6.87 -0.51
C GLN A 421 22.38 6.50 0.97
N PRO A 422 23.27 5.55 1.29
CA PRO A 422 23.62 5.25 2.67
C PRO A 422 24.11 6.49 3.44
N LEU A 423 23.41 6.84 4.52
CA LEU A 423 23.67 8.00 5.35
C LEU A 423 24.50 7.62 6.57
N ASN A 424 25.59 8.33 6.84
CA ASN A 424 26.42 8.07 8.01
C ASN A 424 25.84 8.76 9.25
N LEU A 425 25.49 7.98 10.26
CA LEU A 425 25.02 8.46 11.57
C LEU A 425 25.92 7.87 12.67
N THR A 426 26.19 8.63 13.72
CA THR A 426 26.97 8.13 14.87
C THR A 426 26.10 8.05 16.11
N ILE A 427 25.96 6.84 16.64
CA ILE A 427 25.31 6.59 17.93
C ILE A 427 26.36 6.73 19.04
N GLN A 428 26.15 7.69 19.93
CA GLN A 428 27.05 8.00 21.03
C GLN A 428 26.27 8.59 22.22
N ASN A 429 26.99 8.95 23.29
CA ASN A 429 26.44 9.59 24.48
C ASN A 429 25.29 8.79 25.10
N ILE A 430 25.52 7.49 25.30
CA ILE A 430 24.54 6.56 25.87
C ILE A 430 24.15 7.03 27.29
N PRO A 431 22.86 7.31 27.57
CA PRO A 431 22.41 7.75 28.88
C PRO A 431 22.78 6.76 29.96
N ASN A 432 23.21 7.26 31.12
CA ASN A 432 23.60 6.41 32.24
C ASN A 432 22.38 5.89 33.01
N TRP A 433 21.62 4.97 32.41
CA TRP A 433 20.47 4.29 33.02
C TRP A 433 20.80 2.86 33.48
N GLY A 434 22.10 2.52 33.59
CA GLY A 434 22.60 1.19 33.95
C GLY A 434 22.75 0.23 32.75
N ALA A 435 23.24 -0.98 33.00
CA ALA A 435 23.31 -2.04 31.98
C ALA A 435 21.92 -2.59 31.63
N GLY A 436 21.71 -3.08 30.41
CA GLY A 436 20.49 -3.74 29.95
C GLY A 436 20.06 -3.35 28.54
N THR A 437 18.78 -3.59 28.21
CA THR A 437 18.19 -3.28 26.89
C THR A 437 17.72 -1.84 26.80
N TYR A 438 18.10 -1.16 25.72
CA TYR A 438 17.70 0.19 25.37
C TYR A 438 16.97 0.18 24.02
N GLY A 439 16.01 1.08 23.84
CA GLY A 439 15.43 1.41 22.54
C GLY A 439 16.17 2.59 21.90
N LEU A 440 16.51 2.45 20.63
CA LEU A 440 16.93 3.53 19.75
C LEU A 440 15.78 3.88 18.81
N HIS A 441 15.14 5.02 19.06
CA HIS A 441 14.06 5.54 18.23
C HIS A 441 14.64 6.48 17.19
N PHE A 442 14.66 6.05 15.92
CA PHE A 442 15.02 6.87 14.78
C PHE A 442 13.82 7.69 14.31
N ASP A 443 14.09 8.94 13.97
CA ASP A 443 13.11 9.95 13.60
C ASP A 443 13.67 10.83 12.47
N VAL A 444 12.88 11.08 11.43
CA VAL A 444 13.17 12.15 10.48
C VAL A 444 12.36 13.38 10.90
N GLU A 445 13.05 14.49 11.12
CA GLU A 445 12.46 15.73 11.58
C GLU A 445 13.01 16.92 10.83
N SER A 446 12.17 17.90 10.56
CA SER A 446 12.62 19.24 10.17
C SER A 446 13.56 19.83 11.24
N VAL A 447 14.54 20.65 10.84
CA VAL A 447 15.52 21.27 11.74
C VAL A 447 14.88 22.16 12.80
N ASN A 448 13.76 22.80 12.46
CA ASN A 448 13.00 23.61 13.40
C ASN A 448 12.18 22.76 14.40
N GLY A 449 12.17 21.43 14.24
CA GLY A 449 11.44 20.49 15.09
C GLY A 449 9.92 20.58 14.96
N THR A 450 9.42 21.35 13.99
CA THR A 450 7.99 21.62 13.79
C THR A 450 7.28 20.45 13.10
N ASN A 451 7.98 19.79 12.18
CA ASN A 451 7.48 18.65 11.42
C ASN A 451 8.32 17.41 11.71
N ARG A 452 7.72 16.43 12.39
CA ARG A 452 8.27 15.08 12.56
C ARG A 452 7.55 14.15 11.61
N LEU A 453 8.33 13.47 10.76
CA LEU A 453 7.78 12.59 9.73
C LEU A 453 7.38 11.24 10.33
N TRP A 454 6.33 10.65 9.78
CA TRP A 454 5.80 9.36 10.23
C TRP A 454 6.34 8.21 9.36
N SER A 455 6.71 7.05 9.87
CA SER A 455 6.64 6.63 11.27
C SER A 455 7.99 6.84 11.97
N THR A 456 8.02 6.47 13.24
CA THR A 456 9.20 6.45 14.12
C THR A 456 9.66 5.01 14.23
N TYR A 457 10.97 4.76 14.16
CA TYR A 457 11.52 3.39 14.07
C TYR A 457 12.31 3.03 15.30
N THR A 458 12.00 1.91 15.93
CA THR A 458 12.66 1.53 17.19
C THR A 458 13.50 0.29 16.97
N VAL A 459 14.78 0.37 17.34
CA VAL A 459 15.69 -0.78 17.39
C VAL A 459 16.09 -1.03 18.83
N LEU A 460 16.08 -2.29 19.26
CA LEU A 460 16.57 -2.65 20.58
C LEU A 460 18.08 -2.91 20.52
N VAL A 461 18.82 -2.35 21.49
CA VAL A 461 20.28 -2.52 21.61
C VAL A 461 20.66 -2.87 23.04
N CYS A 462 21.76 -3.60 23.19
CA CYS A 462 22.34 -3.92 24.48
C CYS A 462 23.36 -2.87 24.91
N VAL A 463 23.30 -2.51 26.19
CA VAL A 463 24.28 -1.62 26.82
C VAL A 463 24.87 -2.30 28.05
N GLY A 464 26.20 -2.31 28.16
CA GLY A 464 26.93 -2.87 29.31
C GLY A 464 27.29 -4.35 29.13
N ASN A 465 27.52 -5.08 30.22
CA ASN A 465 27.96 -6.49 30.17
C ASN A 465 26.80 -7.50 30.22
N GLU A 466 25.57 -7.05 29.99
CA GLU A 466 24.39 -7.92 29.98
C GLU A 466 24.08 -8.38 28.56
N SER A 467 23.82 -9.69 28.39
CA SER A 467 23.21 -10.20 27.17
C SER A 467 21.72 -9.90 27.17
N CYS A 468 21.23 -9.22 26.14
CA CYS A 468 19.79 -9.07 25.94
C CYS A 468 19.29 -10.17 25.02
N GLY A 469 18.18 -10.81 25.41
CA GLY A 469 17.56 -11.88 24.63
C GLY A 469 16.71 -11.41 23.45
N GLY A 470 17.07 -10.34 22.73
CA GLY A 470 16.21 -9.89 21.63
C GLY A 470 16.69 -8.79 20.69
N VAL A 471 16.64 -9.18 19.41
CA VAL A 471 16.11 -8.50 18.22
C VAL A 471 17.01 -7.49 17.49
N PHE A 472 17.49 -7.90 16.31
CA PHE A 472 18.50 -7.22 15.50
C PHE A 472 18.00 -6.82 14.11
N LEU A 473 18.60 -5.79 13.51
CA LEU A 473 18.47 -5.42 12.10
C LEU A 473 19.60 -6.08 11.31
N PRO A 474 19.45 -7.29 10.75
CA PRO A 474 20.19 -7.63 9.55
C PRO A 474 19.39 -7.11 8.36
N LEU A 475 20.01 -6.27 7.54
CA LEU A 475 19.40 -5.83 6.30
C LEU A 475 20.40 -6.00 5.14
N VAL A 476 19.95 -6.80 4.16
CA VAL A 476 20.58 -7.30 2.92
C VAL A 476 22.08 -7.62 3.00
N ILE A 477 22.40 -8.92 3.07
CA ILE A 477 23.64 -9.42 2.45
C ILE A 477 23.44 -9.19 0.95
N LYS A 478 24.01 -8.11 0.39
CA LYS A 478 24.25 -8.09 -1.06
C LYS A 478 25.26 -9.21 -1.29
N SER A 479 24.81 -10.38 -1.73
CA SER A 479 25.73 -11.30 -2.38
C SER A 479 26.21 -10.57 -3.63
N ASN A 480 27.51 -10.25 -3.62
CA ASN A 480 28.22 -9.61 -4.73
C ASN A 480 27.93 -10.26 -6.08
#